data_AF-A0A943PZS3-F1
#
_entry.id   AF-A0A943PZS3-F1
#
_cell.length_a   1.000
_cell.length_b   1.000
_cell.length_c   1.000
_cell.angle_alpha   90.00
_cell.angle_beta   90.00
_cell.angle_gamma   90.00
#
_symmetry.space_group_name_H-M   'P 1'
#
loop_
_entity.id
_entity.type
_entity.pdbx_description
1 polymer ?
#
loop_
_entity_poly.entity_id
_entity_poly.type
_entity_poly.pdbx_seq_one_letter_code
_entity_poly.pdbx_strand_id
1 'polypeptide(L)'
;MLNKVDEQKYIDYMLAKLPDVQRGGAHKLKKGESLWGLAKKELNNPKASNSEISEYMLLIAKLNKLDTIEKMNGLKVNDEIYLPSVQSKNAAVKAAKTLTDAEQTLADIKETLLNDKTLHVTQAYPKSIRMFHVYNHYTNEKTGYTTQYHPVISFSLDKNGKFKDASFEGKNNIYSFGYDYDFGTDGEIKQHGTFRRIKHGQIDRQDMDVLKTRLEELSQKAVIAY
;
A
#
# COMPACT_ATOMS: atom_id res chain seq x y z
N MET A 1 -8.66 6.66 22.44
CA MET A 1 -7.90 7.60 21.58
C MET A 1 -7.58 6.83 20.31
N LEU A 2 -8.03 7.31 19.15
CA LEU A 2 -7.73 6.69 17.86
C LEU A 2 -6.21 6.78 17.62
N ASN A 3 -5.56 5.63 17.39
CA ASN A 3 -4.14 5.55 17.06
C ASN A 3 -3.87 6.48 15.88
N LYS A 4 -3.19 7.61 16.13
CA LYS A 4 -2.60 8.42 15.07
C LYS A 4 -1.62 7.50 14.35
N VAL A 5 -1.93 7.14 13.11
CA VAL A 5 -0.92 6.66 12.17
C VAL A 5 0.23 7.65 12.26
N ASP A 6 1.46 7.14 12.39
CA ASP A 6 2.65 7.97 12.39
C ASP A 6 2.71 8.70 11.04
N GLU A 7 2.21 9.94 11.03
CA GLU A 7 1.95 10.74 9.82
C GLU A 7 3.24 10.87 8.98
N GLN A 8 4.41 10.87 9.63
CA GLN A 8 5.70 10.93 8.97
C GLN A 8 6.02 9.62 8.23
N LYS A 9 5.76 8.45 8.83
CA LYS A 9 5.94 7.16 8.14
C LYS A 9 5.06 7.01 6.91
N TYR A 10 3.83 7.53 6.97
CA TYR A 10 2.94 7.58 5.81
C TYR A 10 3.51 8.46 4.70
N ILE A 11 4.04 9.63 5.05
CA ILE A 11 4.70 10.54 4.10
C ILE A 11 5.94 9.89 3.47
N ASP A 12 6.80 9.25 4.27
CA ASP A 12 8.00 8.56 3.80
C ASP A 12 7.64 7.46 2.79
N TYR A 13 6.63 6.64 3.13
CA TYR A 13 6.09 5.61 2.26
C TYR A 13 5.57 6.18 0.93
N MET A 14 4.81 7.29 0.97
CA MET A 14 4.26 7.91 -0.23
C MET A 14 5.34 8.56 -1.10
N LEU A 15 6.28 9.30 -0.50
CA LEU A 15 7.38 9.96 -1.23
C LEU A 15 8.28 8.97 -1.96
N ALA A 16 8.54 7.79 -1.37
CA ALA A 16 9.33 6.73 -1.99
C ALA A 16 8.70 6.17 -3.28
N LYS A 17 7.37 6.23 -3.40
CA LYS A 17 6.60 5.69 -4.54
C LYS A 17 6.29 6.71 -5.62
N LEU A 18 6.49 7.99 -5.34
CA LEU A 18 6.23 9.02 -6.32
C LEU A 18 7.27 9.01 -7.44
N PRO A 19 6.87 9.23 -8.70
CA PRO A 19 7.82 9.36 -9.80
C PRO A 19 8.72 10.58 -9.58
N ASP A 20 9.92 10.52 -10.14
CA ASP A 20 10.72 11.73 -10.29
C ASP A 20 10.09 12.61 -11.37
N VAL A 21 9.90 13.88 -11.05
CA VAL A 21 9.29 14.87 -11.95
C VAL A 21 10.28 15.98 -12.25
N GLN A 22 10.28 16.45 -13.49
CA GLN A 22 11.14 17.57 -13.88
C GLN A 22 10.65 18.88 -13.24
N ARG A 23 11.59 19.78 -12.95
CA ARG A 23 11.28 21.13 -12.48
C ARG A 23 10.57 21.90 -13.59
N GLY A 24 9.37 22.37 -13.29
CA GLY A 24 8.62 23.33 -14.09
C GLY A 24 8.84 24.76 -13.61
N GLY A 25 7.75 25.54 -13.56
CA GLY A 25 7.77 26.91 -13.06
C GLY A 25 8.02 27.01 -11.55
N ALA A 26 8.31 28.21 -11.08
CA ALA A 26 8.46 28.52 -9.66
C ALA A 26 7.31 29.42 -9.18
N HIS A 27 6.80 29.17 -7.98
CA HIS A 27 5.79 29.98 -7.30
C HIS A 27 6.36 30.55 -6.01
N LYS A 28 6.18 31.86 -5.78
CA LYS A 28 6.53 32.49 -4.51
C LYS A 28 5.33 32.47 -3.57
N LEU A 29 5.48 31.84 -2.42
CA LEU A 29 4.39 31.72 -1.45
C LEU A 29 3.94 33.08 -0.93
N LYS A 30 2.63 33.29 -0.92
CA LYS A 30 1.97 34.47 -0.36
C LYS A 30 1.57 34.20 1.09
N LYS A 31 1.29 35.28 1.82
CA LYS A 31 0.80 35.20 3.20
C LYS A 31 -0.47 34.33 3.29
N GLY A 32 -0.40 33.27 4.08
CA GLY A 32 -1.50 32.34 4.30
C GLY A 32 -1.65 31.24 3.24
N GLU A 33 -0.78 31.18 2.22
CA GLU A 33 -0.71 30.03 1.33
C GLU A 33 -0.03 28.85 2.02
N SER A 34 -0.62 27.66 1.86
CA SER A 34 -0.03 26.38 2.28
C SER A 34 0.32 25.53 1.07
N LEU A 35 1.12 24.48 1.25
CA LEU A 35 1.46 23.56 0.18
C LEU A 35 0.20 22.89 -0.42
N TRP A 36 -0.78 22.56 0.42
CA TRP A 36 -2.09 22.06 0.00
C TRP A 36 -2.85 23.09 -0.83
N GLY A 37 -2.90 24.35 -0.38
CA GLY A 37 -3.57 25.43 -1.10
C GLY A 37 -2.95 25.69 -2.46
N LEU A 38 -1.61 25.66 -2.52
CA LEU A 38 -0.85 25.75 -3.76
C LEU A 38 -1.19 24.59 -4.69
N ALA A 39 -1.15 23.35 -4.20
CA ALA A 39 -1.48 22.17 -5.00
C ALA A 39 -2.90 22.22 -5.58
N LYS A 40 -3.88 22.61 -4.76
CA LYS A 40 -5.28 22.77 -5.19
C LYS A 40 -5.42 23.82 -6.30
N LYS A 41 -4.69 24.92 -6.19
CA LYS A 41 -4.70 26.01 -7.17
C LYS A 41 -4.06 25.57 -8.49
N GLU A 42 -2.90 24.92 -8.43
CA GLU A 42 -2.13 24.50 -9.61
C GLU A 42 -2.79 23.35 -10.39
N LEU A 43 -3.51 22.45 -9.70
CA LEU A 43 -4.35 21.45 -10.37
C LEU A 43 -5.43 22.08 -11.25
N ASN A 44 -5.84 23.32 -10.94
CA ASN A 44 -6.84 24.10 -11.68
C ASN A 44 -8.10 23.29 -12.05
N ASN A 45 -8.50 22.36 -11.17
CA ASN A 45 -9.64 21.48 -11.34
C ASN A 45 -10.55 21.63 -10.10
N PRO A 46 -11.71 22.31 -10.22
CA PRO A 46 -12.62 22.52 -9.10
C PRO A 46 -13.25 21.22 -8.56
N LYS A 47 -13.15 20.12 -9.32
CA LYS A 47 -13.62 18.78 -8.93
C LYS A 47 -12.50 17.86 -8.42
N ALA A 48 -11.27 18.36 -8.27
CA ALA A 48 -10.16 17.57 -7.75
C ALA A 48 -10.50 17.01 -6.37
N SER A 49 -10.36 15.70 -6.22
CA SER A 49 -10.49 14.99 -4.95
C SER A 49 -9.37 15.39 -3.98
N ASN A 50 -9.60 15.19 -2.68
CA ASN A 50 -8.57 15.39 -1.66
C ASN A 50 -7.33 14.52 -1.92
N SER A 51 -7.52 13.32 -2.49
CA SER A 51 -6.43 12.43 -2.89
C SER A 51 -5.55 13.08 -3.96
N GLU A 52 -6.15 13.56 -5.05
CA GLU A 52 -5.42 14.22 -6.15
C GLU A 52 -4.66 15.47 -5.67
N ILE A 53 -5.28 16.26 -4.78
CA ILE A 53 -4.62 17.43 -4.17
C ILE A 53 -3.44 16.99 -3.30
N SER A 54 -3.60 15.94 -2.50
CA SER A 54 -2.55 15.39 -1.64
C SER A 54 -1.37 14.85 -2.45
N GLU A 55 -1.63 14.12 -3.54
CA GLU A 55 -0.56 13.58 -4.38
C GLU A 55 0.24 14.66 -5.07
N TYR A 56 -0.46 15.66 -5.63
CA TYR A 56 0.20 16.79 -6.27
C TYR A 56 1.00 17.62 -5.25
N MET A 57 0.47 17.79 -4.02
CA MET A 57 1.20 18.38 -2.90
C MET A 57 2.49 17.61 -2.58
N LEU A 58 2.45 16.28 -2.53
CA LEU A 58 3.62 15.45 -2.25
C LEU A 58 4.63 15.46 -3.41
N LEU A 59 4.18 15.58 -4.66
CA LEU A 59 5.08 15.80 -5.81
C LEU A 59 5.83 17.13 -5.71
N ILE A 60 5.13 18.21 -5.33
CA ILE A 60 5.77 19.50 -5.03
C ILE A 60 6.74 19.32 -3.85
N ALA A 61 6.35 18.61 -2.80
CA ALA A 61 7.21 18.38 -1.63
C ALA A 61 8.50 17.65 -2.01
N LYS A 62 8.41 16.55 -2.77
CA LYS A 62 9.55 15.78 -3.27
C LYS A 62 10.49 16.65 -4.11
N LEU A 63 9.95 17.43 -5.03
CA LEU A 63 10.72 18.32 -5.92
C LEU A 63 11.52 19.39 -5.15
N ASN A 64 10.96 19.86 -4.05
CA ASN A 64 11.52 20.91 -3.19
C ASN A 64 12.25 20.38 -1.95
N LYS A 65 12.42 19.05 -1.82
CA LYS A 65 13.07 18.40 -0.66
C LYS A 65 12.39 18.72 0.68
N LEU A 66 11.07 18.86 0.67
CA LEU A 66 10.22 19.04 1.85
C LEU A 66 9.79 17.65 2.36
N ASP A 67 10.77 16.84 2.76
CA ASP A 67 10.62 15.42 3.13
C ASP A 67 9.98 15.16 4.52
N THR A 68 9.67 16.20 5.29
CA THR A 68 9.13 16.10 6.65
C THR A 68 7.92 16.98 6.85
N ILE A 69 7.03 16.59 7.77
CA ILE A 69 5.84 17.37 8.15
C ILE A 69 6.24 18.78 8.59
N GLU A 70 7.33 18.90 9.37
CA GLU A 70 7.85 20.19 9.84
C GLU A 70 8.27 21.08 8.67
N LYS A 71 8.92 20.53 7.64
CA LYS A 71 9.29 21.30 6.44
C LYS A 71 8.09 21.69 5.60
N MET A 72 7.11 20.80 5.45
CA MET A 72 5.89 21.09 4.68
C MET A 72 5.02 22.16 5.35
N ASN A 73 4.95 22.16 6.69
CA ASN A 73 4.17 23.12 7.47
C ASN A 73 4.97 24.39 7.83
N GLY A 74 6.30 24.35 7.79
CA GLY A 74 7.20 25.44 8.15
C GLY A 74 7.47 26.47 7.04
N LEU A 75 6.69 26.43 5.95
CA LEU A 75 6.84 27.31 4.79
C LEU A 75 6.57 28.78 5.13
N LYS A 76 7.37 29.68 4.57
CA LYS A 76 7.33 31.12 4.83
C LYS A 76 6.90 31.91 3.60
N VAL A 77 6.43 33.13 3.84
CA VAL A 77 6.14 34.09 2.78
C VAL A 77 7.42 34.36 1.97
N ASN A 78 7.28 34.37 0.66
CA ASN A 78 8.34 34.50 -0.35
C ASN A 78 9.25 33.28 -0.54
N ASP A 79 9.01 32.16 0.13
CA ASP A 79 9.69 30.91 -0.22
C ASP A 79 9.38 30.58 -1.70
N GLU A 80 10.44 30.25 -2.44
CA GLU A 80 10.34 29.86 -3.84
C GLU A 80 10.12 28.35 -3.92
N ILE A 81 8.95 27.96 -4.44
CA ILE A 81 8.50 26.58 -4.56
C ILE A 81 8.47 26.20 -6.04
N TYR A 82 9.30 25.23 -6.43
CA TYR A 82 9.28 24.67 -7.77
C TYR A 82 8.06 23.77 -7.94
N LEU A 83 7.38 23.91 -9.08
CA LEU A 83 6.23 23.09 -9.45
C LEU A 83 6.67 21.97 -10.40
N PRO A 84 6.03 20.79 -10.38
CA PRO A 84 6.24 19.77 -11.39
C PRO A 84 5.97 20.31 -12.81
N SER A 85 6.83 19.98 -13.77
CA SER A 85 6.62 20.36 -15.18
C SER A 85 5.29 19.83 -15.70
N VAL A 86 4.50 20.68 -16.36
CA VAL A 86 3.26 20.28 -17.01
C VAL A 86 3.61 19.37 -18.19
N GLN A 87 3.55 18.04 -18.02
CA GLN A 87 3.48 17.16 -19.17
C GLN A 87 2.13 17.41 -19.85
N SER A 88 2.19 17.85 -21.11
CA SER A 88 1.06 18.23 -21.95
C SER A 88 -0.11 17.23 -21.85
N LYS A 89 -1.22 17.68 -21.23
CA LYS A 89 -2.65 17.44 -21.50
C LYS A 89 -3.19 16.07 -22.00
N ASN A 90 -2.43 14.98 -22.06
CA ASN A 90 -2.95 13.67 -22.48
C ASN A 90 -2.43 12.48 -21.65
N ALA A 91 -1.74 12.72 -20.55
CA ALA A 91 -1.71 11.72 -19.48
C ALA A 91 -2.90 12.05 -18.58
N ALA A 92 -4.00 11.30 -18.72
CA ALA A 92 -4.93 11.17 -17.62
C ALA A 92 -4.08 10.74 -16.41
N VAL A 93 -3.80 11.68 -15.50
CA VAL A 93 -3.35 11.35 -14.15
C VAL A 93 -4.50 10.49 -13.64
N LYS A 94 -4.31 9.17 -13.68
CA LYS A 94 -5.25 8.21 -13.12
C LYS A 94 -5.43 8.66 -11.68
N ALA A 95 -6.58 9.27 -11.38
CA ALA A 95 -6.96 9.64 -10.03
C ALA A 95 -6.57 8.47 -9.12
N ALA A 96 -5.69 8.71 -8.15
CA ALA A 96 -5.31 7.67 -7.23
C ALA A 96 -6.55 7.19 -6.53
N LYS A 97 -6.89 5.96 -6.90
CA LYS A 97 -8.01 5.22 -6.38
C LYS A 97 -7.88 5.23 -4.87
N THR A 98 -8.86 5.82 -4.17
CA THR A 98 -9.00 5.57 -2.74
C THR A 98 -9.01 4.07 -2.57
N LEU A 99 -7.97 3.54 -1.93
CA LEU A 99 -7.82 2.10 -1.77
C LEU A 99 -9.04 1.60 -0.99
N THR A 100 -9.63 0.51 -1.46
CA THR A 100 -10.64 -0.19 -0.67
C THR A 100 -9.99 -0.77 0.58
N ASP A 101 -10.79 -1.11 1.60
CA ASP A 101 -10.26 -1.76 2.82
C ASP A 101 -9.41 -3.00 2.48
N ALA A 102 -9.80 -3.74 1.44
CA ALA A 102 -9.07 -4.90 0.96
C ALA A 102 -7.72 -4.54 0.30
N GLU A 103 -7.70 -3.47 -0.50
CA GLU A 103 -6.47 -2.96 -1.13
C GLU A 103 -5.50 -2.38 -0.09
N GLN A 104 -6.01 -1.67 0.92
CA GLN A 104 -5.20 -1.15 2.02
C GLN A 104 -4.62 -2.29 2.86
N THR A 105 -5.46 -3.28 3.22
CA THR A 105 -4.99 -4.45 4.00
C THR A 105 -3.90 -5.20 3.25
N LEU A 106 -4.04 -5.36 1.94
CA LEU A 106 -3.02 -6.02 1.13
C LEU A 106 -1.73 -5.18 1.02
N ALA A 107 -1.83 -3.85 0.97
CA ALA A 107 -0.65 -2.99 1.03
C ALA A 107 0.12 -3.18 2.35
N ASP A 108 -0.59 -3.27 3.47
CA ASP A 108 0.01 -3.51 4.79
C ASP A 108 0.65 -4.91 4.89
N ILE A 109 -0.01 -5.92 4.31
CA ILE A 109 0.55 -7.28 4.16
C ILE A 109 1.84 -7.24 3.34
N LYS A 110 1.86 -6.56 2.20
CA LYS A 110 3.05 -6.44 1.36
C LYS A 110 4.21 -5.84 2.13
N GLU A 111 3.98 -4.75 2.87
CA GLU A 111 5.02 -4.14 3.70
C GLU A 111 5.52 -5.10 4.79
N THR A 112 4.63 -5.89 5.39
CA THR A 112 5.00 -6.93 6.35
C THR A 112 5.88 -8.00 5.70
N LEU A 113 5.49 -8.51 4.51
CA LEU A 113 6.25 -9.53 3.78
C LEU A 113 7.66 -9.09 3.37
N LEU A 114 7.83 -7.79 3.10
CA LEU A 114 9.12 -7.22 2.68
C LEU A 114 10.03 -6.90 3.86
N ASN A 115 9.48 -6.42 4.98
CA ASN A 115 10.26 -5.80 6.03
C ASN A 115 10.33 -6.60 7.34
N ASP A 116 9.37 -7.48 7.61
CA ASP A 116 9.32 -8.24 8.86
C ASP A 116 10.35 -9.40 8.83
N LYS A 117 11.27 -9.37 9.79
CA LYS A 117 12.33 -10.39 9.94
C LYS A 117 11.88 -11.60 10.74
N THR A 118 10.70 -11.53 11.36
CA THR A 118 10.12 -12.58 12.19
C THR A 118 9.22 -13.53 11.41
N LEU A 119 9.14 -13.35 10.08
CA LEU A 119 8.29 -14.17 9.22
C LEU A 119 8.65 -15.65 9.35
N HIS A 120 7.60 -16.44 9.55
CA HIS A 120 7.66 -17.89 9.56
C HIS A 120 6.74 -18.43 8.47
N VAL A 121 7.21 -19.43 7.73
CA VAL A 121 6.45 -20.00 6.61
C VAL A 121 6.30 -21.49 6.82
N THR A 122 5.08 -21.99 6.77
CA THR A 122 4.80 -23.42 6.80
C THR A 122 4.21 -23.88 5.47
N GLN A 123 4.47 -25.13 5.11
CA GLN A 123 3.83 -25.81 3.99
C GLN A 123 2.78 -26.77 4.52
N ALA A 124 1.56 -26.69 3.97
CA ALA A 124 0.49 -27.61 4.28
C ALA A 124 0.83 -29.06 3.86
N TYR A 125 0.37 -30.02 4.65
CA TYR A 125 0.49 -31.45 4.34
C TYR A 125 -0.78 -31.99 3.64
N PRO A 126 -0.65 -32.86 2.62
CA PRO A 126 0.58 -33.31 1.98
C PRO A 126 1.25 -32.25 1.10
N LYS A 127 2.59 -32.35 0.92
CA LYS A 127 3.38 -31.42 0.09
C LYS A 127 2.84 -31.23 -1.34
N SER A 128 2.11 -32.20 -1.86
CA SER A 128 1.45 -32.15 -3.16
C SER A 128 0.40 -31.02 -3.27
N ILE A 129 -0.15 -30.55 -2.15
CA ILE A 129 -1.11 -29.43 -2.11
C ILE A 129 -0.43 -28.10 -2.51
N ARG A 130 0.88 -27.96 -2.25
CA ARG A 130 1.67 -26.74 -2.55
C ARG A 130 1.02 -25.46 -2.02
N MET A 131 0.37 -25.58 -0.87
CA MET A 131 -0.18 -24.46 -0.10
C MET A 131 0.76 -24.13 1.04
N PHE A 132 0.90 -22.83 1.28
CA PHE A 132 1.83 -22.26 2.25
C PHE A 132 1.12 -21.23 3.10
N HIS A 133 1.50 -21.15 4.36
CA HIS A 133 0.99 -20.18 5.32
C HIS A 133 2.14 -19.33 5.82
N VAL A 134 1.99 -18.01 5.76
CA VAL A 134 2.95 -17.04 6.29
C VAL A 134 2.40 -16.50 7.60
N TYR A 135 3.26 -16.48 8.61
CA TYR A 135 2.99 -15.96 9.93
C TYR A 135 4.03 -14.94 10.35
N ASN A 136 3.71 -14.11 11.33
CA ASN A 136 4.69 -13.26 12.00
C ASN A 136 4.54 -13.29 13.53
N HIS A 137 5.55 -12.71 14.19
CA HIS A 137 5.44 -12.38 15.60
C HIS A 137 4.54 -11.16 15.75
N TYR A 138 3.43 -11.34 16.45
CA TYR A 138 2.45 -10.31 16.72
C TYR A 138 2.25 -10.10 18.22
N THR A 139 2.12 -8.84 18.62
CA THR A 139 1.66 -8.43 19.96
C THR A 139 0.40 -7.61 19.82
N ASN A 140 -0.68 -8.05 20.47
CA ASN A 140 -1.91 -7.28 20.55
C ASN A 140 -1.73 -6.12 21.53
N GLU A 141 -1.74 -4.88 21.05
CA GLU A 141 -1.53 -3.69 21.88
C GLU A 141 -2.59 -3.51 22.99
N LYS A 142 -3.81 -4.03 22.81
CA LYS A 142 -4.91 -3.87 23.76
C LYS A 142 -4.88 -4.90 24.88
N THR A 143 -4.50 -6.14 24.54
CA THR A 143 -4.54 -7.26 25.50
C THR A 143 -3.16 -7.68 25.99
N GLY A 144 -2.09 -7.20 25.36
CA GLY A 144 -0.71 -7.64 25.61
C GLY A 144 -0.43 -9.06 25.13
N TYR A 145 -1.38 -9.73 24.47
CA TYR A 145 -1.20 -11.10 23.98
C TYR A 145 -0.15 -11.14 22.88
N THR A 146 0.86 -12.00 23.05
CA THR A 146 1.93 -12.23 22.09
C THR A 146 1.83 -13.61 21.46
N THR A 147 1.98 -13.72 20.14
CA THR A 147 2.09 -15.00 19.44
C THR A 147 3.18 -14.94 18.38
N GLN A 148 3.84 -16.06 18.12
CA GLN A 148 4.80 -16.22 17.02
C GLN A 148 4.12 -16.70 15.72
N TYR A 149 2.82 -17.00 15.78
CA TYR A 149 2.06 -17.62 14.69
C TYR A 149 0.81 -16.83 14.32
N HIS A 150 0.92 -15.50 14.25
CA HIS A 150 -0.20 -14.69 13.75
C HIS A 150 -0.28 -14.77 12.22
N PRO A 151 -1.43 -15.16 11.64
CA PRO A 151 -1.54 -15.34 10.20
C PRO A 151 -1.42 -14.01 9.45
N VAL A 152 -0.56 -13.99 8.43
CA VAL A 152 -0.38 -12.83 7.53
C VAL A 152 -1.11 -13.09 6.22
N ILE A 153 -0.80 -14.21 5.56
CA ILE A 153 -1.35 -14.58 4.25
C ILE A 153 -1.16 -16.08 4.01
N SER A 154 -2.07 -16.70 3.29
CA SER A 154 -1.88 -18.04 2.71
C SER A 154 -1.78 -17.96 1.20
N PHE A 155 -0.98 -18.82 0.58
CA PHE A 155 -0.83 -18.84 -0.86
C PHE A 155 -0.56 -20.24 -1.41
N SER A 156 -0.88 -20.42 -2.68
CA SER A 156 -0.68 -21.67 -3.41
C SER A 156 0.28 -21.46 -4.58
N LEU A 157 1.10 -22.48 -4.86
CA LEU A 157 1.93 -22.55 -6.06
C LEU A 157 1.39 -23.59 -7.05
N ASP A 158 1.59 -23.33 -8.33
CA ASP A 158 1.31 -24.30 -9.39
C ASP A 158 2.34 -25.45 -9.40
N LYS A 159 2.17 -26.38 -10.35
CA LYS A 159 3.06 -27.53 -10.51
C LYS A 159 4.51 -27.16 -10.87
N ASN A 160 4.74 -25.95 -11.35
CA ASN A 160 6.06 -25.40 -11.71
C ASN A 160 6.66 -24.55 -10.59
N GLY A 161 5.98 -24.41 -9.44
CA GLY A 161 6.43 -23.56 -8.33
C GLY A 161 6.15 -22.07 -8.54
N LYS A 162 5.20 -21.73 -9.42
CA LYS A 162 4.80 -20.35 -9.69
C LYS A 162 3.56 -19.97 -8.93
N PHE A 163 3.49 -18.70 -8.50
CA PHE A 163 2.35 -18.16 -7.79
C PHE A 163 1.04 -18.44 -8.55
N LYS A 164 0.06 -18.98 -7.84
CA LYS A 164 -1.27 -19.29 -8.39
C LYS A 164 -2.34 -18.39 -7.78
N ASP A 165 -2.49 -18.43 -6.47
CA ASP A 165 -3.52 -17.72 -5.71
C ASP A 165 -3.07 -17.49 -4.27
N ALA A 166 -3.70 -16.51 -3.61
CA ALA A 166 -3.51 -16.24 -2.20
C ALA A 166 -4.80 -15.74 -1.53
N SER A 167 -4.86 -15.95 -0.22
CA SER A 167 -5.99 -15.59 0.64
C SER A 167 -5.49 -14.87 1.89
N PHE A 168 -6.21 -13.84 2.31
CA PHE A 168 -5.83 -13.00 3.46
C PHE A 168 -7.05 -12.49 4.22
N GLU A 169 -6.83 -12.16 5.51
CA GLU A 169 -7.86 -11.61 6.38
C GLU A 169 -7.98 -10.10 6.20
N GLY A 170 -9.22 -9.60 6.25
CA GLY A 170 -9.52 -8.18 6.21
C GLY A 170 -9.43 -7.55 7.58
N LYS A 171 -9.18 -6.23 7.62
CA LYS A 171 -9.10 -5.44 8.85
C LYS A 171 -10.34 -5.55 9.76
N ASN A 172 -11.51 -5.78 9.16
CA ASN A 172 -12.79 -5.84 9.87
C ASN A 172 -13.25 -7.25 10.19
N ASN A 173 -12.45 -8.29 9.88
CA ASN A 173 -12.77 -9.71 10.08
C ASN A 173 -14.22 -10.02 9.68
N ILE A 174 -14.49 -9.93 8.38
CA ILE A 174 -15.84 -9.99 7.82
C ILE A 174 -16.47 -11.36 8.08
N TYR A 175 -15.65 -12.42 8.12
CA TYR A 175 -16.05 -13.75 8.54
C TYR A 175 -15.46 -14.12 9.90
N SER A 176 -16.27 -14.82 10.70
CA SER A 176 -15.83 -15.37 11.99
C SER A 176 -14.88 -16.57 11.84
N PHE A 177 -14.83 -17.16 10.64
CA PHE A 177 -14.03 -18.32 10.32
C PHE A 177 -13.52 -18.24 8.87
N GLY A 178 -12.19 -18.21 8.71
CA GLY A 178 -11.50 -18.25 7.41
C GLY A 178 -11.31 -16.89 6.75
N TYR A 179 -10.48 -16.87 5.70
CA TYR A 179 -10.04 -15.65 5.02
C TYR A 179 -11.17 -14.84 4.38
N ASP A 180 -11.14 -13.53 4.60
CA ASP A 180 -12.07 -12.57 4.01
C ASP A 180 -11.90 -12.37 2.49
N TYR A 181 -10.66 -12.43 1.99
CA TYR A 181 -10.33 -12.05 0.62
C TYR A 181 -9.39 -13.05 -0.07
N ASP A 182 -9.58 -13.21 -1.38
CA ASP A 182 -8.69 -13.92 -2.29
C ASP A 182 -8.14 -12.98 -3.37
N PHE A 183 -6.96 -13.30 -3.90
CA PHE A 183 -6.51 -12.78 -5.19
C PHE A 183 -5.73 -13.83 -5.97
N GLY A 184 -5.88 -13.77 -7.30
CA GLY A 184 -5.20 -14.67 -8.24
C GLY A 184 -4.15 -13.94 -9.07
N THR A 185 -3.66 -14.60 -10.12
CA THR A 185 -2.69 -14.03 -11.06
C THR A 185 -3.21 -12.80 -11.82
N ASP A 186 -4.53 -12.61 -11.87
CA ASP A 186 -5.25 -11.48 -12.47
C ASP A 186 -5.20 -10.20 -11.63
N GLY A 187 -4.74 -10.30 -10.37
CA GLY A 187 -4.66 -9.18 -9.43
C GLY A 187 -6.02 -8.67 -8.96
N GLU A 188 -7.12 -9.37 -9.26
CA GLU A 188 -8.44 -8.99 -8.75
C GLU A 188 -8.58 -9.46 -7.32
N ILE A 189 -8.88 -8.54 -6.39
CA ILE A 189 -9.19 -8.88 -5.01
C ILE A 189 -10.68 -9.22 -4.94
N LYS A 190 -10.99 -10.43 -4.50
CA LYS A 190 -12.35 -10.98 -4.45
C LYS A 190 -12.69 -11.31 -3.01
N GLN A 191 -13.78 -10.74 -2.51
CA GLN A 191 -14.28 -11.11 -1.18
C GLN A 191 -14.89 -12.51 -1.24
N HIS A 192 -14.60 -13.32 -0.23
CA HIS A 192 -15.29 -14.58 0.00
C HIS A 192 -16.79 -14.31 0.19
N GLY A 193 -17.63 -15.16 -0.40
CA GLY A 193 -19.07 -15.08 -0.30
C GLY A 193 -19.67 -16.46 -0.49
N THR A 194 -20.74 -16.78 0.26
CA THR A 194 -21.34 -18.11 0.34
C THR A 194 -21.81 -18.66 -1.02
N PHE A 195 -22.08 -17.78 -1.99
CA PHE A 195 -22.58 -18.16 -3.31
C PHE A 195 -21.91 -17.44 -4.50
N ARG A 196 -21.19 -16.32 -4.28
CA ARG A 196 -20.50 -15.56 -5.34
C ARG A 196 -19.28 -14.82 -4.78
N ARG A 197 -18.19 -14.82 -5.55
CA ARG A 197 -17.00 -13.99 -5.31
C ARG A 197 -17.24 -12.59 -5.86
N ILE A 198 -17.22 -11.56 -5.01
CA ILE A 198 -17.46 -10.16 -5.40
C ILE A 198 -16.12 -9.44 -5.51
N LYS A 199 -15.88 -8.76 -6.64
CA LYS A 199 -14.67 -7.94 -6.82
C LYS A 199 -14.70 -6.77 -5.84
N HIS A 200 -13.70 -6.72 -4.97
CA HIS A 200 -13.52 -5.72 -3.92
C HIS A 200 -12.27 -4.86 -4.11
N GLY A 201 -11.42 -5.19 -5.08
CA GLY A 201 -10.21 -4.41 -5.35
C GLY A 201 -9.46 -4.88 -6.59
N GLN A 202 -8.38 -4.16 -6.88
CA GLN A 202 -7.44 -4.44 -7.94
C GLN A 202 -6.03 -4.10 -7.45
N ILE A 203 -5.15 -5.10 -7.48
CA ILE A 203 -3.72 -4.93 -7.24
C ILE A 203 -3.13 -4.32 -8.52
N ASP A 204 -2.30 -3.28 -8.37
CA ASP A 204 -1.53 -2.80 -9.50
C ASP A 204 -0.48 -3.83 -9.94
N ARG A 205 -0.04 -3.73 -11.18
CA ARG A 205 0.84 -4.74 -11.77
C ARG A 205 2.20 -4.81 -11.09
N GLN A 206 2.77 -3.68 -10.68
CA GLN A 206 4.10 -3.64 -10.06
C GLN A 206 4.04 -4.27 -8.67
N ASP A 207 3.04 -3.92 -7.87
CA ASP A 207 2.83 -4.54 -6.56
C ASP A 207 2.54 -6.04 -6.69
N MET A 208 1.80 -6.46 -7.71
CA MET A 208 1.53 -7.86 -7.96
C MET A 208 2.81 -8.64 -8.29
N ASP A 209 3.70 -8.08 -9.10
CA ASP A 209 4.97 -8.73 -9.44
C ASP A 209 5.87 -8.85 -8.19
N VAL A 210 5.93 -7.80 -7.35
CA VAL A 210 6.65 -7.83 -6.06
C VAL A 210 6.08 -8.91 -5.14
N LEU A 211 4.75 -8.97 -4.97
CA LEU A 211 4.09 -9.96 -4.13
C LEU A 211 4.37 -11.39 -4.61
N LYS A 212 4.23 -11.66 -5.92
CA LYS A 212 4.49 -12.98 -6.50
C LYS A 212 5.92 -13.44 -6.22
N THR A 213 6.90 -12.60 -6.55
CA THR A 213 8.32 -12.92 -6.33
C THR A 213 8.58 -13.19 -4.86
N ARG A 214 8.05 -12.35 -3.96
CA ARG A 214 8.29 -12.51 -2.53
C ARG A 214 7.66 -13.80 -1.96
N LEU A 215 6.44 -14.13 -2.36
CA LEU A 215 5.78 -15.36 -1.93
C LEU A 215 6.49 -16.62 -2.47
N GLU A 216 6.93 -16.59 -3.72
CA GLU A 216 7.75 -17.66 -4.31
C GLU A 216 9.07 -17.84 -3.52
N GLU A 217 9.77 -16.77 -3.16
CA GLU A 217 10.98 -16.83 -2.32
C GLU A 217 10.70 -17.40 -0.92
N LEU A 218 9.60 -16.96 -0.28
CA LEU A 218 9.22 -17.43 1.05
C LEU A 218 8.90 -18.92 1.06
N SER A 219 8.32 -19.45 -0.02
CA SER A 219 8.04 -20.89 -0.14
C SER A 219 9.29 -21.76 -0.06
N GLN A 220 10.44 -21.25 -0.52
CA GLN A 220 11.72 -21.98 -0.48
C GLN A 220 12.26 -22.14 0.94
N LYS A 221 11.77 -21.33 1.88
CA LYS A 221 12.14 -21.35 3.30
C LYS A 221 11.10 -22.07 4.16
N ALA A 222 10.06 -22.63 3.56
CA ALA A 222 8.95 -23.20 4.29
C ALA A 222 9.36 -24.49 5.03
N VAL A 223 8.93 -24.59 6.29
CA VAL A 223 8.98 -25.84 7.05
C VAL A 223 7.69 -26.62 6.86
N ILE A 224 7.73 -27.95 7.01
CA ILE A 224 6.53 -28.77 6.88
C ILE A 224 5.66 -28.58 8.13
N ALA A 225 4.38 -28.28 7.96
CA ALA A 225 3.40 -28.36 9.04
C ALA A 225 3.18 -29.84 9.41
N TYR A 226 3.50 -30.20 10.65
CA TYR A 226 3.28 -31.55 11.21
C TYR A 226 1.95 -31.63 11.94
#